data_AF-A0A6J1WBP2-F1
#
_entry.id   AF-A0A6J1WBP2-F1
#
_cell.length_a   1.000
_cell.length_b   1.000
_cell.length_c   1.000
_cell.angle_alpha   90.00
_cell.angle_beta   90.00
_cell.angle_gamma   90.00
#
_symmetry.space_group_name_H-M   'P 1'
#
loop_
_entity.id
_entity.type
_entity.pdbx_description
1 polymer ?
#
loop_
_entity_poly.entity_id
_entity_poly.type
_entity_poly.pdbx_seq_one_letter_code
_entity_poly.pdbx_strand_id
1 'polypeptide(L)'
;LFLLLARCCQTHDNCYDEAEKLPACNYLMSGPYYNIYSYECNEGELTCKEDNDECRAFICNCDRTAAKCFAGAPYNNANWNIDTKTRC
;
A
#
# COMPACT_ATOMS: atom_id res chain seq x y z
N LEU A 1 13.02 -8.05 -16.97
CA LEU A 1 12.68 -8.74 -15.71
C LEU A 1 12.99 -7.92 -14.43
N PHE A 2 13.42 -6.64 -14.52
CA PHE A 2 13.98 -5.87 -13.37
C PHE A 2 13.06 -4.79 -12.75
N LEU A 3 11.76 -4.79 -13.06
CA LEU A 3 10.81 -3.72 -12.64
C LEU A 3 9.69 -4.21 -11.69
N LEU A 4 9.78 -5.44 -11.17
CA LEU A 4 8.72 -6.05 -10.36
C LEU A 4 8.39 -5.23 -9.11
N LEU A 5 9.39 -4.71 -8.39
CA LEU A 5 9.18 -3.91 -7.19
C LEU A 5 8.49 -2.56 -7.48
N ALA A 6 8.89 -1.87 -8.55
CA ALA A 6 8.28 -0.58 -8.92
C ALA A 6 6.79 -0.72 -9.27
N ARG A 7 6.38 -1.86 -9.85
CA ARG A 7 4.96 -2.15 -10.14
C ARG A 7 4.14 -2.37 -8.87
N CYS A 8 4.73 -2.91 -7.80
CA CYS A 8 4.07 -2.98 -6.49
C CYS A 8 3.74 -1.57 -5.98
N CYS A 9 4.68 -0.63 -6.07
CA CYS A 9 4.45 0.77 -5.67
C CYS A 9 3.35 1.41 -6.52
N GLN A 10 3.40 1.30 -7.85
CA GLN A 10 2.34 1.82 -8.72
C GLN A 10 0.95 1.28 -8.37
N THR A 11 0.87 -0.01 -8.03
CA THR A 11 -0.40 -0.63 -7.63
C THR A 11 -0.89 -0.11 -6.28
N HIS A 12 0.04 0.13 -5.36
CA HIS A 12 -0.23 0.73 -4.05
C HIS A 12 -0.71 2.17 -4.17
N ASP A 13 -0.04 3.00 -4.98
CA ASP A 13 -0.45 4.39 -5.26
C ASP A 13 -1.86 4.43 -5.86
N ASN A 14 -2.13 3.61 -6.88
CA ASN A 14 -3.47 3.49 -7.44
C ASN A 14 -4.52 3.04 -6.40
N CYS A 15 -4.14 2.18 -5.46
CA CYS A 15 -5.03 1.74 -4.39
C CYS A 15 -5.35 2.89 -3.43
N TYR A 16 -4.37 3.73 -3.10
CA TYR A 16 -4.59 4.94 -2.31
C TYR A 16 -5.45 5.97 -3.05
N ASP A 17 -5.26 6.16 -4.35
CA ASP A 17 -6.13 7.03 -5.17
C ASP A 17 -7.61 6.57 -5.11
N GLU A 18 -7.86 5.26 -5.09
CA GLU A 18 -9.22 4.73 -4.92
C GLU A 18 -9.73 4.89 -3.48
N ALA A 19 -8.86 4.78 -2.47
CA ALA A 19 -9.22 5.03 -1.07
C ALA A 19 -9.68 6.49 -0.87
N GLU A 20 -9.01 7.46 -1.50
CA GLU A 20 -9.38 8.88 -1.42
C GLU A 20 -10.74 9.19 -2.07
N LYS A 21 -11.19 8.38 -3.02
CA LYS A 21 -12.50 8.50 -3.68
C LYS A 21 -13.62 7.78 -2.92
N LEU A 22 -13.27 6.94 -1.95
CA LEU A 22 -14.23 6.09 -1.26
C LEU A 22 -15.13 6.94 -0.34
N PRO A 23 -16.47 6.88 -0.46
CA PRO A 23 -17.38 7.65 0.40
C PRO A 23 -17.20 7.35 1.89
N ALA A 24 -16.84 6.11 2.24
CA ALA A 24 -16.53 5.71 3.61
C ALA A 24 -15.30 6.44 4.19
N CYS A 25 -14.42 6.96 3.34
CA CYS A 25 -13.27 7.76 3.70
C CYS A 25 -13.55 9.27 3.69
N ASN A 26 -14.79 9.71 3.88
CA ASN A 26 -15.16 11.13 3.86
C ASN A 26 -15.31 11.72 5.28
N TYR A 27 -14.24 11.67 6.08
CA TYR A 27 -14.19 12.32 7.40
C TYR A 27 -12.81 12.94 7.65
N LEU A 28 -12.70 13.76 8.70
CA LEU A 28 -11.45 14.45 9.00
C LEU A 28 -10.32 13.45 9.28
N MET A 29 -9.20 13.57 8.56
CA MET A 29 -8.01 12.70 8.69
C MET A 29 -8.25 11.22 8.33
N SER A 30 -9.22 10.93 7.46
CA SER A 30 -9.49 9.59 6.92
C SER A 30 -8.55 9.16 5.78
N GLY A 31 -7.70 10.07 5.30
CA GLY A 31 -6.83 9.83 4.15
C GLY A 31 -5.87 8.66 4.37
N PRO A 32 -5.48 7.94 3.31
CA PRO A 32 -4.73 6.69 3.42
C PRO A 32 -3.36 6.84 4.11
N TYR A 33 -2.78 8.05 4.07
CA TYR A 33 -1.52 8.37 4.74
C TYR A 33 -1.62 8.64 6.25
N TYR A 34 -2.81 8.91 6.78
CA TYR A 34 -3.01 9.34 8.18
C TYR A 34 -3.96 8.42 8.97
N ASN A 35 -4.71 7.58 8.28
CA ASN A 35 -5.73 6.74 8.89
C ASN A 35 -5.11 5.53 9.59
N ILE A 36 -5.26 5.47 10.91
CA ILE A 36 -4.73 4.36 11.71
C ILE A 36 -5.72 3.20 11.62
N TYR A 37 -5.24 2.03 11.20
CA TYR A 37 -6.01 0.79 11.10
C TYR A 37 -5.39 -0.34 11.92
N SER A 38 -6.21 -1.35 12.21
CA SER A 38 -5.85 -2.53 12.97
C SER A 38 -5.39 -3.67 12.05
N TYR A 39 -4.21 -4.24 12.30
CA TYR A 39 -3.73 -5.44 11.61
C TYR A 39 -3.02 -6.38 12.58
N GLU A 40 -2.78 -7.61 12.14
CA GLU A 40 -1.94 -8.59 12.81
C GLU A 40 -0.90 -9.17 11.85
N CYS A 41 0.21 -9.64 12.43
CA CYS A 41 1.28 -10.32 11.71
C CYS A 41 1.63 -11.59 12.46
N ASN A 42 1.35 -12.74 11.85
CA ASN A 42 1.66 -14.06 12.42
C ASN A 42 2.61 -14.77 11.45
N GLU A 43 3.88 -14.93 11.85
CA GLU A 43 4.90 -15.62 11.03
C GLU A 43 5.04 -15.08 9.59
N GLY A 44 4.89 -13.75 9.42
CA GLY A 44 4.95 -13.09 8.11
C GLY A 44 3.63 -13.10 7.34
N GLU A 45 2.59 -13.74 7.87
CA GLU A 45 1.22 -13.60 7.37
C GLU A 45 0.55 -12.36 7.97
N LEU A 46 0.29 -11.38 7.11
CA LEU A 46 -0.45 -10.17 7.45
C LEU A 46 -1.96 -10.40 7.28
N THR A 47 -2.74 -9.98 8.28
CA THR A 47 -4.21 -9.98 8.25
C THR A 47 -4.74 -8.63 8.74
N CYS A 48 -5.69 -8.05 7.99
CA CYS A 48 -6.42 -6.85 8.42
C CYS A 48 -7.54 -7.28 9.36
N LYS A 49 -7.61 -6.67 10.55
CA LYS A 49 -8.58 -7.07 11.57
C LYS A 49 -10.00 -6.59 11.22
N GLU A 50 -11.00 -7.30 11.76
CA GLU A 50 -12.43 -7.05 11.50
C GLU A 50 -12.99 -5.80 12.22
N ASP A 51 -12.27 -5.24 13.20
CA ASP A 51 -12.64 -4.00 13.91
C ASP A 51 -12.39 -2.72 13.09
N ASN A 52 -11.81 -2.87 11.90
CA ASN A 52 -11.69 -1.78 10.94
C ASN A 52 -13.06 -1.45 10.33
N ASP A 53 -13.40 -0.16 10.27
CA ASP A 53 -14.48 0.29 9.40
C ASP A 53 -14.10 0.14 7.93
N GLU A 54 -15.04 0.39 7.04
CA GLU A 54 -14.85 0.21 5.59
C GLU A 54 -13.62 0.96 5.07
N CYS A 55 -13.40 2.20 5.50
CA CYS A 55 -12.25 3.00 5.07
C CYS A 55 -10.93 2.40 5.58
N ARG A 56 -10.85 2.11 6.89
CA ARG A 56 -9.66 1.51 7.51
C ARG A 56 -9.35 0.13 6.90
N ALA A 57 -10.37 -0.66 6.63
CA ALA A 57 -10.22 -1.99 6.04
C ALA A 57 -9.72 -1.91 4.60
N PHE A 58 -10.21 -0.94 3.82
CA PHE A 58 -9.75 -0.71 2.46
C PHE A 58 -8.26 -0.32 2.43
N ILE A 59 -7.87 0.68 3.22
CA ILE A 59 -6.48 1.16 3.32
C ILE A 59 -5.55 0.04 3.83
N CYS A 60 -5.97 -0.69 4.88
CA CYS A 60 -5.20 -1.83 5.39
C CYS A 60 -4.94 -2.88 4.29
N ASN A 61 -5.92 -3.14 3.43
CA ASN A 61 -5.75 -4.10 2.34
C ASN A 61 -4.85 -3.59 1.21
N CYS A 62 -4.82 -2.29 0.95
CA CYS A 62 -3.80 -1.68 0.07
C CYS A 62 -2.39 -1.98 0.61
N ASP A 63 -2.15 -1.69 1.88
CA ASP A 63 -0.83 -1.83 2.52
C ASP A 63 -0.41 -3.30 2.67
N ARG A 64 -1.34 -4.16 3.07
CA ARG A 64 -1.15 -5.62 3.13
C ARG A 64 -0.75 -6.20 1.77
N THR A 65 -1.42 -5.77 0.70
CA THR A 65 -1.14 -6.24 -0.65
C THR A 65 0.24 -5.74 -1.13
N ALA A 66 0.56 -4.47 -0.88
CA ALA A 66 1.86 -3.90 -1.20
C ALA A 66 2.99 -4.62 -0.46
N ALA A 67 2.84 -4.85 0.86
CA ALA A 67 3.83 -5.56 1.66
C ALA A 67 4.09 -6.99 1.15
N LYS A 68 3.03 -7.74 0.82
CA LYS A 68 3.16 -9.08 0.21
C LYS A 68 3.84 -9.01 -1.17
N CYS A 69 3.53 -8.00 -1.97
CA CYS A 69 4.15 -7.78 -3.28
C CYS A 69 5.65 -7.49 -3.14
N PHE A 70 6.04 -6.63 -2.20
CA PHE A 70 7.44 -6.30 -1.91
C PHE A 70 8.23 -7.53 -1.47
N ALA A 71 7.67 -8.36 -0.59
CA ALA A 71 8.31 -9.59 -0.13
C ALA A 71 8.57 -10.60 -1.27
N GLY A 72 7.71 -10.60 -2.30
CA GLY A 72 7.86 -11.47 -3.48
C GLY A 72 8.69 -10.88 -4.62
N ALA A 73 9.03 -9.59 -4.58
CA ALA A 73 9.73 -8.91 -5.66
C ALA A 73 11.25 -8.83 -5.38
N PRO A 74 12.10 -9.06 -6.40
CA PRO A 74 13.54 -8.86 -6.25
C PRO A 74 13.87 -7.38 -6.06
N TYR A 75 14.71 -7.09 -5.07
CA TYR A 75 15.26 -5.76 -4.86
C TYR A 75 16.43 -5.50 -5.82
N ASN A 76 16.41 -4.35 -6.50
CA ASN A 76 17.50 -3.92 -7.37
C ASN A 76 18.04 -2.57 -6.88
N ASN A 77 19.26 -2.58 -6.33
CA ASN A 77 19.90 -1.38 -5.78
C ASN A 77 20.14 -0.28 -6.82
N ALA A 78 20.26 -0.62 -8.10
CA ALA A 78 20.40 0.37 -9.18
C ALA A 78 19.14 1.21 -9.40
N ASN A 79 17.99 0.78 -8.86
CA ASN A 79 16.72 1.50 -8.91
C ASN A 79 16.45 2.30 -7.63
N TRP A 80 17.33 2.23 -6.64
CA TRP A 80 17.21 3.04 -5.43
C TRP A 80 17.65 4.48 -5.68
N ASN A 81 16.82 5.45 -5.29
CA ASN A 81 17.09 6.89 -5.40
C ASN A 81 17.56 7.34 -6.79
N ILE A 82 16.92 6.80 -7.84
CA ILE A 82 17.18 7.21 -9.22
C ILE A 82 16.68 8.64 -9.48
N ASP A 83 17.25 9.30 -10.49
CA ASP A 83 16.68 10.54 -11.00
C ASP A 83 15.36 10.26 -11.73
N THR A 84 14.26 10.62 -11.09
CA THR A 84 12.91 10.38 -11.61
C THR A 84 12.60 11.25 -12.83
N LYS A 85 13.27 12.39 -13.05
CA LYS A 85 13.02 13.23 -14.24
C LYS A 85 13.50 12.61 -15.54
N THR A 86 14.46 11.69 -15.45
CA THR A 86 15.08 11.05 -16.62
C THR A 86 14.71 9.56 -16.76
N ARG A 87 14.14 8.97 -15.71
CA ARG A 87 13.93 7.52 -15.61
C ARG A 87 12.50 7.08 -15.29
N CYS A 88 11.59 8.03 -15.11
CA CYS A 88 10.15 7.84 -14.95
C CYS A 88 9.43 8.67 -16.02
#